data_AF-A0A2N1PYP5-F1
#
_entry.id   AF-A0A2N1PYP5-F1
#
_cell.length_a   1.000
_cell.length_b   1.000
_cell.length_c   1.000
_cell.angle_alpha   90.00
_cell.angle_beta   90.00
_cell.angle_gamma   90.00
#
_symmetry.space_group_name_H-M   'P 1'
#
loop_
_entity.id
_entity.type
_entity.pdbx_description
1 polymer ?
#
loop_
_entity_poly.entity_id
_entity_poly.type
_entity_poly.pdbx_seq_one_letter_code
_entity_poly.pdbx_strand_id
1 'polypeptide(L)' 'MEILGIILIVYGAFILVGFILQFPFFYNNMKSKALIKMMGKTGFNILLVVMGIVMLVIGILLVQ' A
#
# COMPACT_ATOMS: atom_id res chain seq x y z
N MET A 1 -7.80 -10.66 -17.64
CA MET A 1 -7.76 -9.79 -16.44
C MET A 1 -7.06 -10.46 -15.26
N GLU A 2 -7.04 -11.79 -15.20
CA GLU A 2 -6.42 -12.57 -14.11
C GLU A 2 -4.97 -12.16 -13.78
N ILE A 3 -4.09 -12.02 -14.77
CA ILE A 3 -2.68 -11.63 -14.52
C ILE A 3 -2.61 -10.27 -13.81
N LEU A 4 -3.40 -9.30 -14.25
CA LEU A 4 -3.46 -7.97 -13.64
C LEU A 4 -4.03 -8.04 -12.22
N GLY A 5 -5.09 -8.83 -12.01
CA GLY A 5 -5.67 -9.06 -10.69
C GLY A 5 -4.68 -9.71 -9.71
N ILE A 6 -3.93 -10.73 -10.15
CA ILE A 6 -2.86 -11.37 -9.36
C ILE A 6 -1.77 -10.34 -9.00
N ILE A 7 -1.34 -9.50 -9.95
CA ILE A 7 -0.36 -8.44 -9.69
C ILE A 7 -0.88 -7.47 -8.62
N LEU A 8 -2.13 -7.05 -8.72
CA LEU A 8 -2.78 -6.16 -7.73
C LEU A 8 -2.86 -6.79 -6.34
N ILE A 9 -3.20 -8.09 -6.26
CA ILE A 9 -3.26 -8.82 -4.99
C ILE A 9 -1.86 -8.87 -4.35
N VAL A 10 -0.84 -9.26 -5.11
CA VAL A 10 0.54 -9.36 -4.62
C VAL A 10 1.04 -7.98 -4.18
N TYR A 11 0.75 -6.93 -4.95
CA TYR A 11 1.16 -5.57 -4.61
C TYR A 11 0.45 -5.02 -3.36
N GLY A 12 -0.86 -5.27 -3.24
CA GLY A 12 -1.63 -4.91 -2.05
C GLY A 12 -1.12 -5.62 -0.80
N ALA A 13 -0.84 -6.92 -0.90
CA ALA A 13 -0.23 -7.69 0.19
C ALA A 13 1.16 -7.15 0.56
N PHE A 14 1.99 -6.81 -0.43
CA PHE A 14 3.31 -6.23 -0.20
C PHE A 14 3.26 -4.89 0.53
N ILE A 15 2.30 -4.02 0.18
CA ILE A 15 2.09 -2.74 0.88
C ILE A 15 1.71 -2.98 2.35
N LEU A 16 0.79 -3.91 2.62
CA LEU A 16 0.35 -4.20 4.00
C LEU A 16 1.46 -4.83 4.84
N VAL A 17 2.19 -5.80 4.29
CA VAL A 17 3.36 -6.39 4.98
C VAL A 17 4.44 -5.33 5.19
N GLY A 18 4.69 -4.50 4.19
CA GLY A 18 5.57 -3.34 4.23
C GLY A 18 5.23 -2.35 5.34
N PHE A 19 3.94 -2.09 5.50
CA PHE A 19 3.39 -1.27 6.57
C PHE A 19 3.61 -1.91 7.96
N ILE A 20 3.27 -3.19 8.12
CA ILE A 20 3.41 -3.93 9.39
C ILE A 20 4.87 -3.96 9.87
N LEU A 21 5.79 -4.27 8.96
CA LEU A 21 7.23 -4.32 9.25
C LEU A 21 7.88 -2.94 9.32
N GLN A 22 7.10 -1.87 9.12
CA GLN A 22 7.56 -0.48 9.02
C GLN A 22 8.82 -0.33 8.15
N PHE A 23 8.85 -0.99 6.99
CA PHE A 23 10.03 -1.05 6.15
C PHE A 23 10.54 0.37 5.83
N PRO A 24 11.83 0.69 6.07
CA PRO A 24 12.37 2.03 5.89
C PRO A 24 12.20 2.55 4.45
N PHE A 25 12.08 1.67 3.46
CA PHE A 25 11.75 2.05 2.08
C PHE A 25 10.46 2.88 1.95
N PHE A 26 9.41 2.54 2.71
CA PHE A 26 8.13 3.25 2.67
C PHE A 26 8.18 4.60 3.36
N TYR A 27 9.08 4.81 4.32
CA TYR A 27 9.11 6.01 5.17
C TYR A 27 10.30 6.92 4.92
N ASN A 28 11.40 6.40 4.34
CA ASN A 28 12.67 7.13 4.20
C ASN A 28 12.90 7.72 2.80
N ASN A 29 11.97 7.54 1.86
CA ASN A 29 12.08 8.16 0.55
C ASN A 29 11.55 9.62 0.55
N MET A 30 12.04 10.45 -0.38
CA MET A 30 11.71 11.88 -0.42
C MET A 30 10.21 12.17 -0.61
N LYS A 31 9.51 11.35 -1.40
CA LYS A 31 8.07 11.49 -1.67
C LYS A 31 7.24 11.17 -0.44
N SER A 32 7.53 10.05 0.23
CA SER A 32 6.91 9.66 1.48
C SER A 32 7.16 10.67 2.58
N LYS A 33 8.39 11.22 2.70
CA LYS A 33 8.67 12.29 3.67
C LYS A 33 7.83 13.54 3.42
N ALA A 34 7.63 13.92 2.15
CA ALA A 34 6.75 15.04 1.82
C ALA A 34 5.29 14.76 2.22
N LEU A 35 4.78 13.56 1.91
CA LEU A 35 3.43 13.13 2.31
C LEU A 35 3.30 13.09 3.84
N ILE A 36 4.23 12.46 4.55
CA ILE A 36 4.26 12.41 6.02
C ILE A 36 4.31 13.83 6.62
N LYS A 37 5.00 14.78 5.99
CA LYS A 37 5.04 16.18 6.45
C LYS A 37 3.69 16.89 6.28
N MET A 38 2.91 16.53 5.25
CA MET A 38 1.60 17.15 4.97
C MET A 38 0.47 16.58 5.84
N MET A 39 0.44 15.27 6.06
CA MET A 39 -0.68 14.57 6.73
C MET A 39 -0.30 13.91 8.07
N GLY A 40 0.97 14.01 8.47
CA GLY A 40 1.50 13.35 9.66
C GLY A 40 1.80 11.87 9.44
N LYS A 41 2.61 11.28 10.33
CA LYS A 41 2.98 9.85 10.26
C LYS A 41 1.76 8.94 10.38
N THR A 42 0.82 9.28 11.27
CA THR A 42 -0.42 8.52 11.44
C THR A 42 -1.31 8.58 10.19
N GLY A 43 -1.45 9.75 9.56
CA GLY A 43 -2.22 9.89 8.32
C GLY A 43 -1.61 9.09 7.16
N PHE A 44 -0.29 9.13 7.03
CA PHE A 44 0.43 8.34 6.02
C PHE A 44 0.29 6.82 6.27
N ASN A 45 0.35 6.39 7.53
CA ASN A 45 0.11 5.01 7.92
C ASN A 45 -1.28 4.52 7.50
N ILE A 46 -2.32 5.32 7.79
CA ILE A 46 -3.70 5.01 7.39
C ILE A 46 -3.80 4.93 5.85
N LEU A 47 -3.15 5.86 5.14
CA LEU A 47 -3.13 5.86 3.67
C LEU A 47 -2.53 4.58 3.11
N LEU A 48 -1.42 4.08 3.66
CA LEU A 48 -0.81 2.81 3.24
C LEU A 48 -1.76 1.63 3.46
N VAL A 49 -2.43 1.57 4.62
CA VAL A 49 -3.39 0.50 4.94
C VAL A 49 -4.59 0.53 3.99
N VAL A 50 -5.19 1.71 3.79
CA VAL A 50 -6.34 1.88 2.89
C VAL A 50 -5.93 1.50 1.46
N MET A 51 -4.77 1.95 0.99
CA MET A 51 -4.29 1.65 -0.35
C MET A 51 -4.02 0.15 -0.55
N GLY A 52 -3.42 -0.52 0.45
CA GLY A 52 -3.20 -1.96 0.42
C GLY A 52 -4.51 -2.76 0.39
N ILE A 53 -5.50 -2.38 1.21
CA ILE A 53 -6.82 -3.02 1.24
C ILE A 53 -7.56 -2.81 -0.10
N VAL A 54 -7.57 -1.57 -0.61
CA VAL A 54 -8.25 -1.26 -1.89
C VAL A 54 -7.65 -2.07 -3.03
N MET A 55 -6.31 -2.18 -3.10
CA MET A 55 -5.66 -3.00 -4.13
C MET A 55 -5.96 -4.49 -3.98
N LEU A 56 -6.05 -5.01 -2.76
CA LEU A 56 -6.46 -6.40 -2.53
C LEU A 56 -7.90 -6.65 -2.99
N VAL A 57 -8.85 -5.79 -2.60
CA VAL A 57 -10.26 -5.95 -2.96
C VAL A 57 -10.44 -5.86 -4.47
N ILE A 58 -9.85 -4.84 -5.12
CA ILE A 58 -9.91 -4.70 -6.58
C ILE A 58 -9.23 -5.90 -7.26
N GLY A 59 -8.07 -6.32 -6.76
CA GLY A 59 -7.36 -7.48 -7.31
C GLY A 59 -8.20 -8.76 -7.25
N ILE A 60 -8.86 -9.04 -6.12
CA ILE A 60 -9.75 -10.19 -5.96
C ILE A 60 -10.95 -10.11 -6.92
N LEU A 61 -11.58 -8.94 -7.02
CA LEU A 61 -12.71 -8.72 -7.93
C LEU A 61 -12.36 -8.88 -9.42
N LEU A 62 -11.08 -8.69 -9.78
CA LEU A 62 -10.61 -8.85 -11.16
C LEU A 62 -10.09 -10.26 -11.48
N VAL A 63 -9.85 -11.08 -10.47
CA VAL A 63 -9.46 -12.50 -10.61
C VAL A 63 -10.68 -13.42 -10.63
N GLN A 64 -11.75 -13.09 -9.89
CA GLN A 64 -13.04 -13.77 -9.96
C GLN A 64 -13.76 -13.50 -11.28
#